data_AF-A0A1G7MD93-F1
#
_entry.id   AF-A0A1G7MD93-F1
#
_cell.length_a   1.000
_cell.length_b   1.000
_cell.length_c   1.000
_cell.angle_alpha   90.00
_cell.angle_beta   90.00
_cell.angle_gamma   90.00
#
_symmetry.space_group_name_H-M   'P 1'
#
loop_
_entity.id
_entity.type
_entity.pdbx_description
1 polymer ?
#
loop_
_entity_poly.entity_id
_entity_poly.type
_entity_poly.pdbx_seq_one_letter_code
_entity_poly.pdbx_strand_id
1 'polypeptide(L)' 'MNFTAGWIGIYDKQYRDRCVALGLKTGLYKDEKVSKGCTPNYLPEFITIESYKRST' A
#
# COMPACT_ATOMS: atom_id res chain seq x y z
N MET A 1 -2.21 5.11 -7.98
CA MET A 1 -2.34 3.98 -7.02
C MET A 1 -3.50 3.06 -7.42
N ASN A 2 -3.46 1.77 -7.04
CA ASN A 2 -4.66 0.91 -6.98
C ASN A 2 -5.26 0.98 -5.56
N PHE A 3 -6.16 1.95 -5.32
CA PHE A 3 -6.73 2.19 -3.99
C PHE A 3 -7.55 1.02 -3.46
N THR A 4 -8.29 0.32 -4.33
CA THR A 4 -9.09 -0.84 -3.95
C THR A 4 -8.22 -1.94 -3.35
N ALA A 5 -7.12 -2.33 -4.04
CA ALA A 5 -6.18 -3.31 -3.50
C ALA A 5 -5.49 -2.84 -2.22
N GLY A 6 -5.21 -1.53 -2.11
CA GLY A 6 -4.62 -0.92 -0.93
C GLY A 6 -5.51 -1.08 0.29
N TRP A 7 -6.77 -0.68 0.19
CA TRP A 7 -7.72 -0.78 1.30
C TRP A 7 -8.06 -2.22 1.67
N ILE A 8 -8.17 -3.12 0.69
CA ILE A 8 -8.27 -4.56 0.96
C ILE A 8 -7.07 -5.03 1.79
N GLY A 9 -5.84 -4.68 1.39
CA GLY A 9 -4.64 -5.06 2.11
C GLY A 9 -4.53 -4.45 3.52
N ILE A 10 -5.19 -3.33 3.79
CA ILE A 10 -5.21 -2.66 5.10
C ILE A 10 -6.23 -3.31 6.04
N TYR A 11 -7.47 -3.50 5.58
CA TYR A 11 -8.58 -3.93 6.44
C TYR A 11 -8.84 -5.44 6.42
N ASP A 12 -8.57 -6.12 5.32
CA ASP A 12 -8.79 -7.56 5.18
C ASP A 12 -7.46 -8.31 5.24
N LYS A 13 -7.00 -8.56 6.47
CA LYS A 13 -5.65 -9.08 6.76
C LYS A 13 -5.34 -10.40 6.04
N GLN A 14 -6.35 -11.22 5.72
CA GLN A 14 -6.17 -12.48 5.00
C GLN A 14 -5.65 -12.28 3.57
N TYR A 15 -5.87 -11.09 2.98
CA TYR A 15 -5.46 -10.76 1.61
C TYR A 15 -4.25 -9.82 1.55
N ARG A 16 -3.70 -9.40 2.69
CA ARG A 16 -2.59 -8.42 2.74
C ARG A 16 -1.39 -8.86 1.91
N ASP A 17 -0.92 -10.09 2.11
CA ASP A 17 0.25 -10.62 1.40
C ASP A 17 0.03 -10.67 -0.11
N ARG A 18 -1.20 -11.00 -0.53
CA ARG A 18 -1.59 -10.99 -1.94
C ARG A 18 -1.55 -9.58 -2.53
N CYS A 19 -2.06 -8.58 -1.80
CA CYS A 19 -2.05 -7.19 -2.25
C CYS A 19 -0.63 -6.61 -2.31
N VAL A 20 0.23 -6.97 -1.35
CA VAL A 20 1.66 -6.62 -1.35
C VAL A 20 2.36 -7.26 -2.55
N ALA A 21 2.16 -8.56 -2.78
CA ALA A 21 2.72 -9.25 -3.93
C ALA A 21 2.26 -8.66 -5.28
N LEU A 22 1.00 -8.23 -5.38
CA LEU A 22 0.49 -7.51 -6.54
C LEU A 22 1.23 -6.18 -6.76
N GLY A 23 1.48 -5.44 -5.68
CA GLY A 23 2.25 -4.20 -5.72
C GLY A 23 3.69 -4.41 -6.20
N LEU A 24 4.37 -5.42 -5.66
CA LEU A 24 5.72 -5.81 -6.07
C LEU A 24 5.78 -6.23 -7.55
N LYS A 25 4.81 -7.05 -7.99
CA LYS A 25 4.74 -7.54 -9.37
C LYS A 25 4.49 -6.43 -10.38
N THR A 26 3.61 -5.48 -10.04
CA THR A 26 3.23 -4.40 -10.96
C THR A 26 4.23 -3.25 -10.97
N GLY A 27 4.91 -2.98 -9.85
CA GLY A 27 5.88 -1.89 -9.74
C GLY A 27 5.30 -0.50 -9.95
N LEU A 28 3.97 -0.37 -10.04
CA LEU A 28 3.31 0.90 -10.32
C LEU A 28 3.59 1.89 -9.20
N TYR A 29 4.03 3.10 -9.58
CA TYR A 29 4.35 4.21 -8.66
C TYR A 29 5.54 3.98 -7.74
N LYS A 30 6.38 2.95 -7.97
CA LYS A 30 7.54 2.63 -7.13
C LYS A 30 8.52 3.80 -6.97
N ASP A 31 8.78 4.51 -8.06
CA ASP A 31 9.74 5.63 -8.08
C ASP A 31 9.03 7.00 -8.10
N GLU A 32 7.74 7.02 -7.78
CA GLU A 32 6.98 8.27 -7.71
C GLU A 32 7.47 9.12 -6.52
N LYS A 33 7.88 10.36 -6.80
CA LYS A 33 8.26 11.31 -5.75
C LYS A 33 7.02 11.86 -5.08
N VAL A 34 6.96 11.71 -3.76
CA VAL A 34 5.93 12.36 -2.92
C VAL A 34 6.54 13.45 -2.05
N SER A 35 5.73 14.45 -1.74
CA SER A 35 6.10 15.48 -0.77
C SER A 35 6.38 14.87 0.61
N LYS A 36 7.25 15.52 1.39
CA LYS A 36 7.61 15.07 2.73
C LYS A 36 6.35 14.88 3.60
N GLY A 37 6.19 13.68 4.16
CA GLY A 37 5.07 13.33 5.04
C GLY A 37 3.82 12.79 4.33
N CYS A 38 3.78 12.79 3.00
CA CYS A 38 2.71 12.15 2.24
C CYS A 38 2.90 10.63 2.16
N THR A 39 1.80 9.87 2.20
CA THR A 39 1.84 8.42 1.94
C THR A 39 2.08 8.18 0.44
N PRO A 40 3.05 7.32 0.06
CA PRO A 40 3.34 6.99 -1.34
C PRO A 40 2.19 6.22 -2.01
N ASN A 41 2.06 6.34 -3.34
CA ASN A 41 1.11 5.55 -4.13
C ASN A 41 1.62 4.15 -4.48
N TYR A 42 2.86 3.81 -4.10
CA TYR A 42 3.40 2.48 -4.26
C TYR A 42 2.71 1.52 -3.29
N LEU A 43 2.03 0.52 -3.85
CA LEU A 43 1.06 -0.31 -3.13
C LEU A 43 1.62 -0.99 -1.86
N PRO A 44 2.83 -1.58 -1.87
CA PRO A 44 3.41 -2.19 -0.66
C PRO A 44 3.67 -1.18 0.47
N GLU A 45 4.18 -0.01 0.13
CA GLU A 45 4.49 1.04 1.12
C GLU A 45 3.22 1.67 1.69
N PHE A 46 2.23 1.94 0.84
CA PHE A 46 0.93 2.43 1.26
C PHE A 46 0.25 1.49 2.25
N ILE A 47 0.18 0.20 1.92
CA ILE A 47 -0.42 -0.81 2.81
C ILE A 47 0.30 -0.82 4.17
N THR A 48 1.63 -0.80 4.16
CA THR A 48 2.44 -0.79 5.38
C THR A 48 2.16 0.43 6.25
N ILE A 49 2.25 1.63 5.67
CA ILE A 49 2.09 2.90 6.38
C ILE A 49 0.66 3.06 6.91
N GLU A 50 -0.35 2.83 6.08
CA GLU A 50 -1.74 3.03 6.45
C GLU A 50 -2.25 1.95 7.42
N SER A 51 -1.70 0.73 7.38
CA SER A 51 -1.97 -0.29 8.41
C SER A 51 -1.43 0.15 9.77
N TYR A 52 -0.20 0.69 9.81
CA TYR A 52 0.40 1.17 11.05
C TYR A 52 -0.42 2.31 11.68
N LYS A 53 -0.84 3.30 10.88
CA LYS A 53 -1.68 4.43 11.34
C LYS A 53 -3.02 4.02 11.98
N ARG A 54 -3.52 2.81 11.68
CA ARG A 54 -4.83 2.30 12.11
C ARG A 54 -4.74 1.14 13.10
N SER A 55 -3.56 0.91 13.67
CA SER A 55 -3.31 -0.19 14.62
C SER A 55 -3.55 0.21 16.10
N THR A 56 -4.17 1.36 16.34
CA THR A 56 -4.75 1.80 17.62
C THR A 56 -6.23 1.52 17.66
#